data_AF-A0A7W7RAI3-F1
#
_entry.id   AF-A0A7W7RAI3-F1
#
_cell.length_a   1.000
_cell.length_b   1.000
_cell.length_c   1.000
_cell.angle_alpha   90.00
_cell.angle_beta   90.00
_cell.angle_gamma   90.00
#
_symmetry.space_group_name_H-M   'P 1'
#
loop_
_entity.id
_entity.type
_entity.pdbx_description
1 polymer ?
#
loop_
_entity_poly.entity_id
_entity_poly.type
_entity_poly.pdbx_seq_one_letter_code
_entity_poly.pdbx_strand_id
1 'polypeptide(L)' 'MTLNLHPSGFDSVMPETLATAGVDRLPHHAHMVLTKGAGPRLAQATTGRGVVPLA' A
#
# COMPACT_ATOMS: atom_id res chain seq x y z
N MET A 1 -1.91 2.18 -9.48
CA MET A 1 -2.55 2.07 -8.15
C MET A 1 -1.56 1.43 -7.19
N THR A 2 -1.46 1.92 -5.95
CA THR A 2 -0.61 1.36 -4.89
C THR A 2 -1.43 1.24 -3.62
N LEU A 3 -1.44 0.05 -3.01
CA LEU A 3 -2.17 -0.19 -1.77
C LEU A 3 -1.33 -1.06 -0.83
N ASN A 4 -1.47 -0.78 0.46
CA ASN A 4 -0.80 -1.53 1.53
C ASN A 4 -1.58 -2.78 1.99
N LEU A 5 -2.69 -3.09 1.32
CA LEU A 5 -3.56 -4.22 1.61
C LEU A 5 -3.52 -5.20 0.44
N HIS A 6 -3.50 -6.49 0.76
CA HIS A 6 -3.71 -7.53 -0.23
C HIS A 6 -5.14 -7.40 -0.81
N PRO A 7 -5.37 -7.69 -2.11
CA PRO A 7 -6.70 -7.64 -2.71
C PRO A 7 -7.79 -8.42 -1.98
N SER A 8 -7.44 -9.51 -1.29
CA SER A 8 -8.36 -10.26 -0.42
C SER A 8 -8.81 -9.53 0.84
N GLY A 9 -8.28 -8.34 1.13
CA GLY A 9 -8.68 -7.50 2.27
C GLY A 9 -9.33 -6.18 1.86
N PHE A 10 -9.77 -6.05 0.61
CA PHE A 10 -10.41 -4.82 0.11
C PHE A 10 -11.78 -4.57 0.76
N ASP A 11 -12.50 -5.62 1.13
CA ASP A 11 -13.77 -5.58 1.86
C ASP A 11 -13.65 -4.88 3.22
N SER A 12 -12.46 -4.88 3.83
CA SER A 12 -12.22 -4.19 5.09
C SER A 12 -12.16 -2.67 4.96
N VAL A 13 -11.91 -2.13 3.75
CA VAL A 13 -11.72 -0.69 3.53
C VAL A 13 -12.70 -0.08 2.51
N MET A 14 -13.47 -0.91 1.81
CA MET A 14 -14.43 -0.49 0.80
C MET A 14 -15.70 -1.36 0.86
N PRO A 15 -16.85 -0.84 0.42
CA PRO A 15 -18.08 -1.63 0.27
C PRO A 15 -17.87 -2.86 -0.62
N GLU A 16 -18.52 -3.97 -0.28
CA GLU A 16 -18.33 -5.29 -0.90
C GLU A 16 -18.49 -5.26 -2.43
N THR A 17 -19.48 -4.52 -2.95
CA THR A 17 -19.72 -4.40 -4.39
C THR A 17 -18.53 -3.77 -5.14
N LEU A 18 -17.86 -2.80 -4.53
CA LEU A 18 -16.67 -2.16 -5.07
C LEU A 18 -15.42 -3.01 -4.86
N ALA A 19 -15.32 -3.69 -3.71
CA ALA A 19 -14.24 -4.64 -3.45
C ALA A 19 -14.22 -5.73 -4.53
N THR A 20 -15.34 -6.43 -4.75
CA THR A 20 -15.47 -7.49 -5.77
C THR A 20 -15.14 -6.99 -7.17
N ALA A 21 -15.71 -5.85 -7.59
CA ALA A 21 -15.42 -5.27 -8.89
C ALA A 21 -13.93 -4.88 -9.04
N GLY A 22 -13.31 -4.45 -7.94
CA GLY A 22 -11.89 -4.14 -7.86
C GLY A 22 -11.00 -5.37 -8.03
N VAL A 23 -11.29 -6.49 -7.35
CA VAL A 23 -10.52 -7.75 -7.47
C VAL A 23 -10.74 -8.45 -8.80
N ASP A 24 -11.91 -8.26 -9.44
CA ASP A 24 -12.26 -8.83 -10.74
C ASP A 24 -11.54 -8.08 -11.87
N ARG A 25 -11.74 -6.76 -11.97
CA ARG A 25 -11.32 -6.01 -13.16
C ARG A 25 -9.88 -5.50 -13.09
N LEU A 26 -9.39 -5.11 -11.92
CA LEU A 26 -8.05 -4.50 -11.83
C LEU A 26 -6.94 -5.52 -12.05
N PRO A 27 -6.88 -6.68 -11.36
CA PRO A 27 -5.85 -7.68 -11.59
C PRO A 27 -5.97 -8.36 -12.95
N HIS A 28 -7.15 -8.35 -13.56
CA HIS A 28 -7.33 -8.89 -14.91
C HIS A 28 -6.60 -8.06 -15.96
N HIS A 29 -6.53 -6.73 -15.78
CA HIS A 29 -5.87 -5.81 -16.74
C HIS A 29 -4.52 -5.27 -16.26
N ALA A 30 -4.12 -5.52 -15.01
CA ALA A 30 -2.90 -5.01 -14.42
C ALA A 30 -2.04 -6.11 -13.82
N HIS A 31 -0.72 -5.96 -13.94
CA HIS A 31 0.23 -6.82 -13.23
C HIS A 31 0.38 -6.37 -11.78
N MET A 32 0.23 -7.31 -10.87
CA MET A 32 0.41 -7.07 -9.44
C MET A 32 1.89 -7.22 -9.08
N VAL A 33 2.46 -6.19 -8.45
CA VAL A 33 3.84 -6.20 -7.95
C VAL A 33 3.81 -6.01 -6.45
N LEU A 34 4.30 -7.00 -5.71
CA LEU A 34 4.40 -6.93 -4.27
C LEU A 34 5.70 -6.24 -3.86
N THR A 35 5.59 -5.05 -3.27
CA THR A 35 6.72 -4.34 -2.69
C THR A 35 6.97 -4.80 -1.27
N LYS A 36 8.24 -5.06 -0.91
CA LYS A 36 8.66 -5.47 0.44
C LYS A 36 9.76 -4.54 0.95
N GLY A 37 9.94 -4.51 2.27
CA GLY A 37 10.99 -3.74 2.93
C GLY A 37 10.47 -2.48 3.63
N ALA A 38 11.36 -1.80 4.36
CA ALA A 38 11.05 -0.57 5.06
C ALA A 38 10.78 0.58 4.08
N GLY A 39 9.87 1.48 4.45
CA GLY A 39 9.60 2.68 3.67
C GLY A 39 10.83 3.60 3.58
N PRO A 40 11.01 4.33 2.47
CA PRO A 40 12.17 5.19 2.27
C PRO A 40 12.27 6.27 3.36
N ARG A 41 11.13 6.78 3.84
CA ARG A 41 11.10 7.76 4.94
C ARG A 41 11.64 7.19 6.24
N LEU A 42 11.33 5.93 6.56
CA LEU A 42 11.85 5.28 7.76
C LEU A 42 13.38 5.11 7.65
N ALA A 43 13.88 4.63 6.50
CA ALA A 43 15.31 4.47 6.27
C ALA A 43 16.09 5.81 6.29
N GLN A 44 15.48 6.89 5.81
CA GLN A 44 16.06 8.23 5.92
C GLN A 44 16.09 8.72 7.36
N ALA A 45 15.00 8.53 8.11
CA ALA A 45 14.91 8.95 9.51
C ALA A 45 15.95 8.22 10.38
N THR A 46 16.14 6.92 10.19
CA THR A 46 17.15 6.14 10.95
C THR A 46 18.59 6.53 10.61
N THR A 47 18.83 7.12 9.44
CA THR A 47 20.14 7.67 9.05
C THR A 47 20.31 9.16 9.38
N GLY A 48 19.37 9.72 10.17
CA GLY A 48 19.39 11.13 10.60
C GLY A 48 19.05 12.13 9.50
N ARG A 49 18.62 11.67 8.31
CA ARG A 49 18.23 12.54 7.20
C ARG A 49 16.76 12.93 7.32
N GLY A 50 16.50 14.23 7.33
CA GLY A 50 15.14 14.79 7.33
C GLY A 50 14.40 14.68 8.68
N VAL A 51 15.12 14.44 9.78
CA VAL A 51 14.55 14.46 11.13
C VAL A 51 14.60 15.88 11.71
N VAL A 52 13.51 16.33 12.31
CA VAL A 52 13.46 17.55 13.13
C VAL A 52 13.43 17.11 14.59
N PRO A 53 14.41 17.51 15.42
CA PRO A 53 14.41 17.17 16.84
C PRO A 53 13.17 17.76 17.52
N LEU A 54 12.52 16.97 18.37
CA LEU A 54 11.47 17.47 19.24
C LEU A 54 12.15 18.20 20.42
N ALA A 55 11.88 19.50 20.57
CA ALA A 55 12.38 20.34 21.66
C ALA A 55 11.57 20.17 22.94
#